data_AF-A0A2U3KYN2-F1
#
_entry.id   AF-A0A2U3KYN2-F1
#
_cell.length_a   1.000
_cell.length_b   1.000
_cell.length_c   1.000
_cell.angle_alpha   90.00
_cell.angle_beta   90.00
_cell.angle_gamma   90.00
#
_symmetry.space_group_name_H-M   'P 1'
#
loop_
_entity.id
_entity.type
_entity.pdbx_description
1 polymer ?
#
loop_
_entity_poly.entity_id
_entity_poly.type
_entity_poly.pdbx_seq_one_letter_code
_entity_poly.pdbx_strand_id
1 'polypeptide(L)' 'MCEILTVDELAVMLKMSKRQIYSMTESRTRNGNMRDHPLPVLRINGNLRFSREAVTEWLQELEKVA' A
#
# COMPACT_ATOMS: atom_id res chain seq x y z
N MET A 1 -3.55 -12.49 -12.76
CA MET A 1 -3.96 -11.38 -13.67
C MET A 1 -3.64 -10.13 -12.89
N CYS A 2 -2.68 -9.34 -13.34
CA CYS A 2 -2.17 -8.20 -12.58
C CYS A 2 -3.22 -7.09 -12.50
N GLU A 3 -4.10 -7.18 -11.51
CA GLU A 3 -5.15 -6.20 -11.26
C GLU A 3 -4.55 -4.99 -10.56
N ILE A 4 -4.63 -3.82 -11.20
CA ILE A 4 -4.09 -2.57 -10.68
C ILE A 4 -5.21 -1.83 -9.95
N LEU A 5 -5.01 -1.62 -8.65
CA LEU A 5 -5.89 -0.87 -7.77
C LEU A 5 -5.49 0.60 -7.73
N THR A 6 -6.51 1.45 -7.66
CA THR A 6 -6.41 2.85 -7.28
C THR A 6 -6.30 3.02 -5.76
N VAL A 7 -5.99 4.24 -5.30
CA VAL A 7 -6.01 4.58 -3.86
C VAL A 7 -7.37 4.27 -3.24
N ASP A 8 -8.45 4.51 -3.97
CA ASP A 8 -9.82 4.33 -3.49
C ASP A 8 -10.17 2.86 -3.30
N GLU A 9 -9.82 2.02 -4.28
CA GLU A 9 -10.05 0.58 -4.20
C GLU A 9 -9.18 -0.07 -3.13
N LEU A 10 -7.93 0.38 -2.98
CA LEU A 10 -7.05 -0.09 -1.92
C LEU A 10 -7.58 0.31 -0.53
N ALA A 11 -8.08 1.54 -0.38
CA ALA A 11 -8.68 2.01 0.86
C ALA A 11 -9.87 1.14 1.27
N VAL A 12 -10.74 0.78 0.32
CA VAL A 12 -11.85 -0.15 0.54
C VAL A 12 -11.35 -1.54 0.92
N MET A 13 -10.34 -2.06 0.21
CA MET A 13 -9.77 -3.39 0.46
C MET A 13 -9.16 -3.50 1.87
N LEU A 14 -8.40 -2.49 2.30
CA LEU A 14 -7.75 -2.46 3.61
C LEU A 14 -8.67 -1.94 4.73
N LYS A 15 -9.90 -1.54 4.41
CA LYS A 15 -10.83 -0.86 5.33
C LYS A 15 -10.19 0.37 6.00
N MET A 16 -9.41 1.12 5.24
CA MET A 16 -8.72 2.33 5.69
C MET A 16 -9.24 3.58 4.99
N SER A 17 -8.97 4.75 5.56
CA SER A 17 -9.24 6.02 4.89
C SER A 17 -8.20 6.31 3.80
N LYS A 18 -8.61 7.01 2.73
CA LYS A 18 -7.69 7.47 1.66
C LYS A 18 -6.49 8.23 2.23
N ARG A 19 -6.73 9.07 3.25
CA ARG A 19 -5.70 9.85 3.95
C ARG A 19 -4.64 8.94 4.59
N GLN A 20 -5.06 7.84 5.22
CA GLN A 20 -4.11 6.86 5.75
C GLN A 20 -3.27 6.27 4.64
N ILE A 21 -3.88 5.83 3.53
CA ILE A 21 -3.14 5.31 2.36
C ILE A 21 -2.10 6.32 1.86
N TYR A 22 -2.48 7.58 1.62
CA TYR A 22 -1.53 8.62 1.23
C TYR A 22 -0.39 8.77 2.25
N SER A 23 -0.70 8.80 3.55
CA SER A 23 0.31 8.84 4.60
C SER A 23 1.23 7.62 4.60
N MET A 24 0.75 6.43 4.23
CA MET A 24 1.58 5.22 4.09
C MET A 24 2.51 5.31 2.87
N THR A 25 2.08 5.99 1.81
CA THR A 25 2.86 6.17 0.58
C THR A 25 3.85 7.33 0.64
N GLU A 26 3.71 8.23 1.60
CA GLU A 26 4.62 9.36 1.78
C GLU A 26 5.93 8.93 2.44
N SER A 27 7.01 8.94 1.65
CA SER A 27 8.36 8.58 2.11
C SER A 27 8.89 9.44 3.26
N ARG A 28 8.30 10.62 3.52
CA ARG A 28 8.73 11.56 4.57
C ARG A 28 8.20 11.22 5.96
N THR A 29 7.20 10.35 6.06
CA THR A 29 6.53 9.97 7.32
C THR A 29 6.79 8.51 7.69
N ARG A 30 7.84 7.89 7.12
CA ARG A 30 8.28 6.52 7.44
C ARG A 30 8.99 6.47 8.80
N ASN A 31 8.21 6.44 9.88
CA ASN A 31 8.67 6.08 11.22
C ASN A 31 8.07 4.71 11.63
N GLY A 32 8.86 3.84 12.27
CA GLY A 32 8.42 2.50 12.72
C GLY A 32 8.25 1.46 11.60
N ASN A 33 7.28 0.55 11.74
CA ASN A 33 7.03 -0.60 10.83
C ASN A 33 6.89 -0.24 9.32
N MET A 34 6.56 1.01 8.98
CA MET A 34 6.50 1.50 7.60
C MET A 34 7.87 1.67 6.91
N ARG A 35 8.95 1.67 7.70
CA ARG A 35 10.32 1.72 7.18
C ARG A 35 10.79 0.33 6.78
N ASP A 36 10.34 -0.70 7.50
CA ASP A 36 10.74 -2.09 7.32
C ASP A 36 9.88 -2.80 6.25
N HIS A 37 8.56 -2.52 6.21
CA HIS A 37 7.64 -3.10 5.23
C HIS A 37 6.77 -2.03 4.55
N PRO A 38 7.33 -1.24 3.61
CA PRO A 38 6.58 -0.20 2.92
C PRO A 38 5.48 -0.78 2.03
N LEU A 39 4.35 -0.07 1.95
CA LEU A 39 3.25 -0.41 1.05
C LEU A 39 3.74 -0.44 -0.41
N PRO A 40 3.43 -1.50 -1.20
CA PRO A 40 3.91 -1.67 -2.56
C PRO A 40 3.23 -0.69 -3.53
N VAL A 41 3.84 0.48 -3.68
CA VAL A 41 3.37 1.58 -4.53
C VAL A 41 3.96 1.49 -5.93
N LEU A 42 3.09 1.53 -6.93
CA LEU A 42 3.44 1.76 -8.33
C LEU A 42 3.12 3.21 -8.69
N ARG A 43 4.13 3.96 -9.16
CA ARG A 43 3.92 5.31 -9.71
C ARG A 43 3.88 5.23 -11.23
N ILE A 44 2.70 5.42 -11.81
CA ILE A 44 2.48 5.40 -13.26
C ILE A 44 1.99 6.79 -13.68
N ASN A 45 2.78 7.52 -14.49
CA ASN A 45 2.48 8.90 -14.90
C ASN A 45 2.11 9.84 -13.74
N GLY A 46 2.83 9.74 -12.61
CA GLY A 46 2.56 10.55 -11.42
C GLY A 46 1.34 10.12 -10.60
N ASN A 47 0.56 9.14 -11.08
CA ASN A 47 -0.55 8.56 -10.31
C ASN A 47 -0.06 7.43 -9.42
N LEU A 48 -0.59 7.37 -8.20
CA LEU A 48 -0.42 6.26 -7.29
C LEU A 48 -1.34 5.11 -7.71
N ARG A 49 -0.72 3.95 -7.88
CA ARG A 49 -1.34 2.69 -8.26
C ARG A 49 -0.76 1.58 -7.40
N PHE A 50 -1.49 0.48 -7.27
CA PHE A 50 -1.10 -0.64 -6.44
C PHE A 50 -1.43 -1.93 -7.17
N SER A 51 -0.52 -2.89 -7.22
CA SER A 51 -0.89 -4.22 -7.72
C SER A 51 -1.61 -4.98 -6.61
N ARG A 52 -2.78 -5.55 -6.90
CA ARG A 52 -3.52 -6.38 -5.94
C ARG A 52 -2.66 -7.55 -5.45
N GLU A 53 -1.90 -8.18 -6.35
CA GLU A 53 -1.00 -9.28 -6.02
C GLU A 53 0.06 -8.82 -5.01
N ALA A 54 0.76 -7.72 -5.30
CA ALA A 54 1.79 -7.17 -4.40
C ALA A 54 1.22 -6.74 -3.04
N VAL A 55 0.03 -6.12 -3.00
CA VAL A 55 -0.63 -5.73 -1.74
C VAL A 55 -0.99 -6.97 -0.92
N THR A 56 -1.43 -8.04 -1.56
CA THR A 56 -1.79 -9.28 -0.87
C THR A 56 -0.56 -9.97 -0.30
N GLU A 57 0.54 -10.03 -1.06
CA GLU A 57 1.83 -10.53 -0.56
C GLU A 57 2.33 -9.70 0.62
N TRP A 58 2.24 -8.37 0.52
CA TRP A 58 2.60 -7.47 1.62
C TRP A 58 1.76 -7.72 2.89
N LEU A 59 0.46 -7.99 2.75
CA LEU A 59 -0.40 -8.38 3.88
C LEU A 59 0.04 -9.70 4.51
N GLN A 60 0.42 -10.70 3.70
CA GLN A 60 0.92 -11.98 4.17
C GLN A 60 2.28 -11.85 4.88
N GLU A 61 3.15 -10.97 4.41
CA GLU A 61 4.41 -10.67 5.10
C GLU A 61 4.16 -10.01 6.45
N LEU A 62 3.25 -9.03 6.52
CA LEU A 62 2.87 -8.41 7.79
C LEU A 62 2.27 -9.41 8.78
N GLU A 63 1.45 -10.35 8.31
CA GLU A 63 0.88 -11.41 9.13
C GLU A 63 1.96 -12.35 9.70
N LYS A 64 3.04 -12.61 8.96
CA LYS A 64 4.15 -13.45 9.43
C LYS A 64 5.09 -12.76 10.40
N VAL A 65 5.15 -11.43 10.36
CA VAL A 65 6.04 -10.61 11.21
C VAL A 65 5.34 -10.18 12.51
N ALA A 66 4.01 -10.23 12.56
CA ALA A 66 3.19 -9.97 13.74
C ALA A 66 3.26 -11.12 14.77
#